data_AF-A0AA89BY87-F1
#
_entry.id   AF-A0AA89BY87-F1
#
_cell.length_a   1.000
_cell.length_b   1.000
_cell.length_c   1.000
_cell.angle_alpha   90.00
_cell.angle_beta   90.00
_cell.angle_gamma   90.00
#
_symmetry.space_group_name_H-M   'P 1'
#
loop_
_entity.id
_entity.type
_entity.pdbx_description
1 polymer ?
#
loop_
_entity_poly.entity_id
_entity_poly.type
_entity_poly.pdbx_seq_one_letter_code
_entity_poly.pdbx_strand_id
1 'polypeptide(L)'
;MSSQNNLESAGWFILVAVMWGGTNPFIKKGSRGIEAIKEDGKFRQTLSELIFLFSNWKYLLPFLINQSGSVVYYLTLATADISLAVPITNSLTFIFTILSGRLLGEKINNIQTYIGMVLVLIGVLLCVSDKW
;
A
#
# COMPACT_ATOMS: atom_id res chain seq x y z
N MET A 1 11.99 15.31 24.25
CA MET A 1 11.49 13.91 24.30
C MET A 1 10.22 13.75 23.46
N SER A 2 9.26 14.69 23.49
CA SER A 2 8.05 14.66 22.65
C SER A 2 8.32 14.77 21.13
N SER A 3 9.15 15.70 20.67
CA SER A 3 9.43 15.87 19.23
C SER A 3 10.20 14.71 18.58
N GLN A 4 11.00 13.98 19.36
CA GLN A 4 11.79 12.85 18.83
C GLN A 4 10.91 11.62 18.58
N ASN A 5 9.98 11.33 19.50
CA ASN A 5 8.99 10.26 19.35
C ASN A 5 8.01 10.54 18.18
N ASN A 6 7.68 11.81 17.93
CA ASN A 6 6.83 12.22 16.81
C ASN A 6 7.51 12.00 15.45
N LEU A 7 8.80 12.31 15.34
CA LEU A 7 9.57 12.12 14.11
C LEU A 7 9.79 10.64 13.79
N GLU A 8 10.08 9.82 14.79
CA GLU A 8 10.20 8.37 14.62
C GLU A 8 8.87 7.74 14.19
N SER A 9 7.75 8.12 14.82
CA SER A 9 6.41 7.65 14.43
C SER A 9 6.05 8.02 12.99
N ALA A 10 6.39 9.24 12.55
CA ALA A 10 6.20 9.66 11.18
C ALA A 10 7.03 8.84 10.19
N GLY A 11 8.29 8.54 10.53
CA GLY A 11 9.16 7.66 9.75
C GLY A 11 8.57 6.27 9.55
N TRP A 12 8.00 5.68 10.61
CA TRP A 12 7.32 4.38 10.54
C TRP A 12 6.07 4.40 9.66
N PHE A 13 5.24 5.44 9.74
CA PHE A 13 4.09 5.58 8.84
C PHE A 13 4.49 5.71 7.37
N ILE A 14 5.58 6.45 7.10
CA ILE A 14 6.13 6.54 5.74
C ILE A 14 6.61 5.17 5.27
N LEU A 15 7.32 4.42 6.13
CA LEU A 15 7.80 3.08 5.80
C LEU A 15 6.63 2.14 5.46
N VAL A 16 5.60 2.09 6.29
CA VAL A 16 4.39 1.28 6.03
C VAL A 16 3.76 1.67 4.70
N ALA A 17 3.60 2.98 4.45
CA ALA A 17 3.01 3.48 3.22
C ALA A 17 3.84 3.12 1.98
N VAL A 18 5.18 3.11 2.07
CA VAL A 18 6.06 2.63 1.01
C VAL A 18 5.91 1.12 0.81
N MET A 19 5.85 0.34 1.89
CA MET A 19 5.70 -1.12 1.81
C MET A 19 4.38 -1.52 1.16
N TRP A 20 3.27 -0.88 1.54
CA TRP A 20 1.97 -1.11 0.92
C TRP A 20 1.88 -0.51 -0.48
N GLY A 21 2.11 0.79 -0.62
CA GLY A 21 1.95 1.49 -1.89
C GLY A 21 2.96 1.05 -2.94
N GLY A 22 4.18 0.74 -2.52
CA GLY A 22 5.24 0.23 -3.37
C GLY A 22 4.92 -1.14 -3.95
N THR A 23 4.32 -2.05 -3.18
CA THR A 23 4.08 -3.43 -3.58
C THR A 23 2.77 -3.62 -4.34
N ASN A 24 1.74 -2.82 -4.05
CA ASN A 24 0.41 -2.93 -4.65
C ASN A 24 0.42 -3.04 -6.20
N PRO A 25 1.15 -2.19 -6.95
CA PRO A 25 1.25 -2.32 -8.40
C PRO A 25 1.98 -3.60 -8.88
N PHE A 26 2.95 -4.09 -8.10
CA PHE A 26 3.66 -5.34 -8.42
C PHE A 26 2.77 -6.55 -8.16
N ILE A 27 2.00 -6.55 -7.06
CA ILE A 27 0.99 -7.57 -6.77
C ILE A 27 -0.02 -7.63 -7.92
N LYS A 28 -0.58 -6.50 -8.33
CA LYS A 28 -1.47 -6.38 -9.49
C LYS A 28 -0.84 -6.88 -10.79
N LYS A 29 0.45 -6.59 -11.01
CA LYS A 29 1.17 -7.07 -12.19
C LYS A 29 1.44 -8.58 -12.14
N GLY A 30 1.73 -9.12 -10.96
CA GLY A 30 2.00 -10.54 -10.72
C GLY A 30 0.74 -11.41 -10.70
N SER A 31 -0.42 -10.84 -10.40
CA SER A 31 -1.70 -11.56 -10.46
C SER A 31 -2.29 -11.65 -11.88
N ARG A 32 -1.71 -10.95 -12.87
CA ARG A 32 -2.18 -11.05 -14.26
C ARG A 32 -2.10 -12.49 -14.77
N GLY A 33 -3.22 -12.97 -15.30
CA GLY A 33 -3.37 -14.35 -15.79
C GLY A 33 -4.12 -15.27 -14.84
N ILE A 34 -4.38 -14.86 -13.58
CA ILE A 34 -5.20 -15.64 -12.65
C ILE A 34 -6.62 -15.89 -13.19
N GLU A 35 -7.20 -14.88 -13.86
CA GLU A 35 -8.54 -14.93 -14.47
C GLU A 35 -8.64 -15.90 -15.65
N ALA A 36 -7.50 -16.33 -16.21
CA ALA A 36 -7.46 -17.31 -17.29
C ALA A 36 -7.55 -18.75 -16.78
N ILE A 37 -7.36 -18.98 -15.48
CA ILE A 37 -7.51 -20.29 -14.83
C ILE A 37 -9.01 -20.59 -14.80
N LYS A 38 -9.41 -21.73 -15.36
CA LYS A 38 -10.80 -22.21 -15.32
C LYS A 38 -10.78 -23.70 -15.00
N GLU A 39 -11.37 -24.03 -13.88
CA GLU A 39 -11.46 -25.38 -13.34
C GLU A 39 -12.91 -25.73 -13.00
N ASP A 40 -13.22 -27.01 -13.09
CA ASP A 40 -14.53 -27.53 -12.70
C ASP A 40 -14.64 -27.57 -11.18
N GLY A 41 -15.54 -26.73 -10.65
CA GLY A 41 -15.87 -26.68 -9.23
C GLY A 41 -15.09 -25.61 -8.45
N LYS A 42 -15.78 -24.94 -7.54
CA LYS A 42 -15.27 -23.78 -6.79
C LYS A 42 -13.98 -24.08 -6.01
N PHE A 43 -13.89 -25.27 -5.39
CA PHE A 43 -12.71 -25.64 -4.60
C PHE A 43 -11.46 -25.81 -5.47
N ARG A 44 -11.58 -26.48 -6.63
CA ARG A 44 -10.47 -26.69 -7.55
C ARG A 44 -10.02 -25.39 -8.22
N GLN A 45 -10.98 -24.52 -8.54
CA GLN A 45 -10.70 -23.16 -9.02
C GLN A 45 -9.84 -22.40 -8.01
N THR A 46 -10.30 -22.27 -6.76
CA THR A 46 -9.56 -21.54 -5.73
C THR A 46 -8.20 -22.15 -5.45
N LEU A 47 -8.07 -23.48 -5.40
CA LEU A 47 -6.78 -24.13 -5.20
C LEU A 47 -5.80 -23.85 -6.35
N SER A 48 -6.27 -23.89 -7.60
CA SER A 48 -5.43 -23.65 -8.77
C SER A 48 -5.00 -22.18 -8.88
N GLU A 49 -5.91 -21.26 -8.57
CA GLU A 49 -5.61 -19.83 -8.43
C GLU A 49 -4.56 -19.58 -7.33
N LEU A 50 -4.70 -20.22 -6.17
CA LEU A 50 -3.72 -20.12 -5.09
C LEU A 50 -2.36 -20.69 -5.52
N ILE A 51 -2.32 -21.89 -6.11
CA ILE A 51 -1.08 -22.50 -6.60
C ILE A 51 -0.40 -21.57 -7.62
N PHE A 52 -1.15 -20.97 -8.53
CA PHE A 52 -0.63 -20.00 -9.50
C PHE A 52 0.01 -18.78 -8.81
N LEU A 53 -0.68 -18.20 -7.83
CA LEU A 53 -0.17 -17.04 -7.09
C LEU A 53 1.07 -17.38 -6.26
N PHE A 54 1.05 -18.50 -5.53
CA PHE A 54 2.19 -18.93 -4.71
C PHE A 54 3.38 -19.42 -5.53
N SER A 55 3.16 -19.96 -6.73
CA SER A 55 4.24 -20.33 -7.65
C SER A 55 4.84 -19.11 -8.37
N ASN A 56 4.14 -17.99 -8.40
CA ASN A 56 4.65 -16.77 -9.01
C ASN A 56 5.45 -15.92 -8.01
N TRP A 57 6.78 -16.06 -8.05
CA TRP A 57 7.67 -15.26 -7.20
C TRP A 57 7.49 -13.73 -7.35
N LYS A 58 7.09 -13.27 -8.55
CA LYS A 58 6.82 -11.84 -8.82
C LYS A 58 5.56 -11.34 -8.11
N TYR A 59 4.68 -12.23 -7.66
CA TYR A 59 3.54 -11.93 -6.80
C TYR A 59 3.89 -12.16 -5.34
N LEU A 60 4.49 -13.31 -5.02
CA LEU A 60 4.74 -13.76 -3.65
C LEU A 60 5.63 -12.79 -2.88
N LEU A 61 6.73 -12.33 -3.49
CA LEU A 61 7.67 -11.44 -2.81
C LEU A 61 7.05 -10.07 -2.46
N PRO A 62 6.38 -9.36 -3.39
CA PRO A 62 5.60 -8.17 -3.06
C PRO A 62 4.50 -8.42 -2.02
N PHE A 63 3.80 -9.56 -2.10
CA PHE A 63 2.75 -9.92 -1.14
C PHE A 63 3.29 -10.08 0.29
N LEU A 64 4.44 -10.73 0.46
CA LEU A 64 5.08 -10.89 1.77
C LEU A 64 5.54 -9.56 2.36
N ILE A 65 6.09 -8.67 1.53
CA ILE A 65 6.45 -7.30 1.93
C ILE A 65 5.19 -6.51 2.33
N ASN A 66 4.10 -6.67 1.58
CA ASN A 66 2.83 -6.04 1.92
C ASN A 66 2.32 -6.51 3.29
N GLN A 67 2.37 -7.81 3.59
CA GLN A 67 1.95 -8.32 4.89
C GLN A 67 2.87 -7.94 6.04
N SER A 68 4.19 -7.85 5.83
CA SER A 68 5.07 -7.34 6.88
C SER A 68 4.79 -5.86 7.18
N GLY A 69 4.37 -5.08 6.18
CA GLY A 69 3.87 -3.71 6.38
C GLY A 69 2.74 -3.63 7.41
N SER A 70 1.83 -4.62 7.43
CA SER A 70 0.73 -4.69 8.40
C SER A 70 1.23 -4.92 9.84
N VAL A 71 2.31 -5.69 10.02
CA VAL A 71 2.93 -5.89 11.34
C VAL A 71 3.57 -4.59 11.83
N VAL A 72 4.35 -3.93 10.97
CA VAL A 72 4.97 -2.62 11.29
C VAL A 72 3.88 -1.59 11.61
N TYR A 73 2.80 -1.56 10.84
CA TYR A 73 1.67 -0.67 11.07
C TYR A 73 1.01 -0.91 12.43
N TYR A 74 0.73 -2.18 12.77
CA TYR A 74 0.13 -2.53 14.05
C TYR A 74 1.01 -2.08 15.24
N LEU A 75 2.32 -2.30 15.16
CA LEU A 75 3.27 -1.85 16.19
C LEU A 75 3.33 -0.33 16.30
N THR A 76 3.29 0.38 15.16
CA THR A 76 3.29 1.85 15.12
C THR A 76 1.99 2.44 15.69
N LEU A 77 0.86 1.77 15.43
CA LEU A 77 -0.45 2.18 15.92
C LEU A 77 -0.55 2.09 17.45
N ALA A 78 0.19 1.16 18.07
CA ALA A 78 0.21 1.00 19.52
C ALA A 78 0.80 2.22 20.26
N THR A 79 1.55 3.08 19.57
CA THR A 79 2.27 4.22 20.16
C THR A 79 1.82 5.58 19.62
N ALA A 80 0.84 5.64 18.71
CA ALA A 80 0.42 6.86 18.02
C ALA A 80 -1.10 7.03 17.99
N ASP A 81 -1.58 8.28 17.85
CA ASP A 81 -3.02 8.54 17.73
C ASP A 81 -3.58 7.95 16.44
N ILE A 82 -4.45 6.96 16.62
CA ILE A 82 -5.11 6.19 15.55
C ILE A 82 -5.85 7.13 14.57
N SER A 83 -6.48 8.18 15.09
CA SER A 83 -7.26 9.17 14.32
C SER A 83 -6.44 9.94 13.29
N LEU A 84 -5.11 10.02 13.45
CA LEU A 84 -4.19 10.68 12.52
C LEU A 84 -3.34 9.68 11.75
N ALA A 85 -2.92 8.61 12.41
CA ALA A 85 -2.15 7.51 11.81
C ALA A 85 -2.86 6.92 10.59
N VAL A 86 -4.17 6.67 10.70
CA VAL A 86 -4.98 6.04 9.65
C VAL A 86 -5.10 6.95 8.41
N PRO A 87 -5.55 8.21 8.51
CA PRO A 87 -5.61 9.10 7.34
C PRO A 87 -4.25 9.32 6.68
N ILE A 88 -3.19 9.54 7.46
CA ILE A 88 -1.84 9.81 6.93
C ILE A 88 -1.31 8.59 6.18
N THR A 89 -1.34 7.40 6.80
CA THR A 89 -0.79 6.18 6.20
C THR A 89 -1.54 5.79 4.93
N ASN A 90 -2.88 5.84 4.94
CA ASN A 90 -3.70 5.51 3.76
C ASN A 90 -3.46 6.48 2.61
N SER A 91 -3.40 7.79 2.92
CA SER A 91 -3.12 8.85 1.94
C SER A 91 -1.76 8.67 1.28
N LEU A 92 -0.73 8.41 2.09
CA LEU A 92 0.62 8.23 1.60
C LEU A 92 0.78 6.92 0.82
N THR A 93 0.10 5.85 1.25
CA THR A 93 0.01 4.56 0.54
C THR A 93 -0.55 4.75 -0.87
N PHE A 94 -1.62 5.57 -1.00
CA PHE A 94 -2.20 5.90 -2.29
C PHE A 94 -1.20 6.61 -3.21
N ILE A 95 -0.49 7.61 -2.69
CA ILE A 95 0.55 8.33 -3.44
C ILE A 95 1.64 7.36 -3.90
N PHE A 96 2.18 6.53 -3.01
CA PHE A 96 3.19 5.55 -3.37
C PHE A 96 2.70 4.49 -4.36
N THR A 97 1.41 4.10 -4.29
CA THR A 97 0.78 3.21 -5.27
C THR A 97 0.81 3.82 -6.66
N ILE A 98 0.42 5.10 -6.78
CA ILE A 98 0.42 5.79 -8.07
C ILE A 98 1.85 5.97 -8.60
N LEU A 99 2.78 6.39 -7.74
CA LEU A 99 4.19 6.56 -8.12
C LEU A 99 4.79 5.24 -8.61
N SER A 100 4.56 4.15 -7.88
CA SER A 100 5.09 2.82 -8.22
C SER A 100 4.44 2.25 -9.47
N GLY A 101 3.14 2.49 -9.67
CA GLY A 101 2.43 2.17 -10.91
C GLY A 101 3.03 2.91 -12.11
N ARG A 102 3.32 4.21 -11.95
CA ARG A 102 3.98 5.01 -12.99
C ARG A 102 5.40 4.51 -13.29
N LEU A 103 6.18 4.16 -12.28
CA LEU A 103 7.52 3.56 -12.45
C LEU A 103 7.46 2.22 -13.20
N LEU A 104 6.39 1.45 -13.02
CA LEU A 104 6.14 0.22 -13.77
C LEU A 104 5.62 0.44 -15.21
N GLY A 105 5.47 1.70 -15.63
CA GLY A 105 5.01 2.08 -16.96
C GLY A 105 3.49 2.18 -17.10
N GLU A 106 2.72 2.17 -15.99
CA GLU A 106 1.28 2.47 -16.05
C GLU A 106 1.10 3.96 -16.43
N LYS A 107 0.35 4.21 -17.50
CA LYS A 107 0.08 5.57 -17.97
C LYS A 107 -1.06 6.18 -17.16
N ILE A 108 -0.74 7.24 -16.43
CA ILE A 108 -1.75 8.05 -15.74
C ILE A 108 -2.26 9.09 -16.74
N ASN A 109 -3.34 8.75 -17.44
CA ASN A 109 -3.91 9.62 -18.49
C ASN A 109 -4.99 10.58 -17.96
N ASN A 110 -5.31 10.55 -16.67
CA ASN A 110 -6.42 11.33 -16.12
C ASN A 110 -5.92 12.45 -15.19
N ILE A 111 -6.25 13.70 -15.54
CA ILE A 111 -5.96 14.89 -14.72
C ILE A 111 -6.63 14.82 -13.34
N GLN A 112 -7.76 14.12 -13.24
CA GLN A 112 -8.46 13.89 -11.97
C GLN A 112 -7.59 13.11 -10.97
N THR A 113 -6.74 12.19 -11.43
CA THR A 113 -5.81 11.45 -10.56
C THR A 113 -4.76 12.40 -9.96
N TYR A 114 -4.28 13.38 -10.73
CA TYR A 114 -3.33 14.39 -10.24
C TYR A 114 -3.98 15.35 -9.25
N ILE A 115 -5.20 15.80 -9.53
CA ILE A 115 -5.98 16.63 -8.59
C ILE A 115 -6.22 15.87 -7.29
N GLY A 116 -6.60 14.59 -7.38
CA GLY A 116 -6.76 13.71 -6.22
C GLY A 116 -5.48 13.58 -5.41
N MET A 117 -4.32 13.37 -6.04
CA MET A 117 -3.02 13.33 -5.34
C MET A 117 -2.71 14.63 -4.60
N VAL A 118 -2.94 15.79 -5.23
CA VAL A 118 -2.72 17.09 -4.60
C VAL A 118 -3.67 17.29 -3.41
N LEU A 119 -4.94 16.93 -3.55
CA LEU A 119 -5.93 17.01 -2.47
C LEU A 119 -5.55 16.12 -1.28
N VAL A 120 -5.08 14.90 -1.55
CA VAL A 120 -4.58 13.96 -0.54
C VAL A 120 -3.36 14.52 0.18
N LEU A 121 -2.40 15.12 -0.55
CA LEU A 121 -1.24 15.80 0.05
C LEU A 121 -1.65 16.95 0.97
N ILE A 122 -2.61 17.78 0.55
CA ILE A 122 -3.16 18.86 1.37
C ILE A 122 -3.80 18.30 2.64
N GLY A 123 -4.60 17.23 2.52
CA GLY A 123 -5.21 16.57 3.68
C GLY A 123 -4.18 16.05 4.69
N VAL A 124 -3.11 15.42 4.22
CA VAL A 124 -2.00 14.95 5.08
C VAL A 124 -1.31 16.12 5.77
N LEU A 125 -1.02 17.21 5.05
CA LEU A 125 -0.40 18.40 5.63
C LEU A 125 -1.28 19.02 6.72
N LEU A 126 -2.59 19.10 6.50
CA LEU A 126 -3.53 19.58 7.52
C LEU A 126 -3.54 18.68 8.76
N CYS A 127 -3.56 17.34 8.59
CA CYS A 127 -3.50 16.39 9.70
C CYS A 127 -2.20 16.50 10.51
N VAL A 128 -1.08 16.84 9.86
CA VAL A 128 0.20 17.05 10.56
C VAL A 128 0.22 18.41 11.27
N SER A 129 -0.32 19.47 10.66
CA SER A 129 -0.38 20.81 11.25
C SER A 129 -1.22 20.89 12.51
N ASP A 130 -2.26 20.06 12.65
CA ASP A 130 -3.09 19.99 13.87
C ASP A 130 -2.29 19.54 15.11
N LYS A 131 -1.14 18.88 14.91
CA LYS A 131 -0.28 18.35 15.97
C LYS A 131 0.92 19.22 16.35
N TRP A 132 1.12 20.35 15.65
CA TRP A 132 2.22 21.29 15.90
C TRP A 132 1.75 22.50 16.69
#